data_AF-A0A1B6MUN2-F1
#
_entry.id   AF-A0A1B6MUN2-F1
#
_cell.length_a   1.000
_cell.length_b   1.000
_cell.length_c   1.000
_cell.angle_alpha   90.00
_cell.angle_beta   90.00
_cell.angle_gamma   90.00
#
_symmetry.space_group_name_H-M   'P 1'
#
loop_
_entity.id
_entity.type
_entity.pdbx_description
1 polymer ?
#
loop_
_entity_poly.entity_id
_entity_poly.type
_entity_poly.pdbx_seq_one_letter_code
_entity_poly.pdbx_strand_id
1 'polypeptide(L)'
;MWWVAATLSILASAAISSATYTICVLPKTTSYYSADVICDKLDATPIRCLIGIDRLDCLKKINQNEADFAVFEAEDLMISADDKHLSDVLITHRIHATVEKKWEYGVVAVISNKANISQLSDLKGRRLCHPGNNPFSANYDWSEVFSLFFENRVAPQLCDKEVSVEENRIKALADYFGESCKAGVWAADPEIDGQLKNKYKSMCGLCDVPSVCSQRDKYWGRQGALYCLSDCLGDVAWSMLKDARLHFSNVDVSVCKDVSLLCPDGSTRPLNSSDPCVWVTRPVPVIAAKRAKAAD
;
A
#
# COMPACT_ATOMS: atom_id res chain seq x y z
N MET A 1 68.69 -45.35 19.41
CA MET A 1 67.37 -45.86 19.82
C MET A 1 66.59 -44.71 20.45
N TRP A 2 65.40 -44.47 19.93
CA TRP A 2 64.26 -43.75 20.53
C TRP A 2 64.13 -42.25 20.28
N TRP A 3 62.94 -41.95 19.75
CA TRP A 3 62.39 -40.70 19.27
C TRP A 3 61.75 -39.92 20.42
N VAL A 4 61.70 -38.58 20.31
CA VAL A 4 60.64 -37.80 20.94
C VAL A 4 60.11 -36.81 19.90
N ALA A 5 58.94 -37.12 19.35
CA ALA A 5 58.19 -36.22 18.48
C ALA A 5 57.44 -35.21 19.35
N ALA A 6 57.71 -33.92 19.15
CA ALA A 6 56.94 -32.83 19.73
C ALA A 6 55.70 -32.57 18.86
N THR A 7 54.52 -32.83 19.40
CA THR A 7 53.24 -32.51 18.76
C THR A 7 52.95 -31.02 18.89
N LEU A 8 53.01 -30.30 17.76
CA LEU A 8 52.56 -28.92 17.65
C LEU A 8 51.03 -28.93 17.48
N SER A 9 50.28 -28.66 18.55
CA SER A 9 48.85 -28.38 18.47
C SER A 9 48.64 -26.95 18.01
N ILE A 10 48.36 -26.76 16.72
CA ILE A 10 47.87 -25.49 16.19
C ILE A 10 46.38 -25.43 16.48
N LEU A 11 46.02 -24.70 17.53
CA LEU A 11 44.66 -24.24 17.80
C LEU A 11 44.23 -23.33 16.65
N ALA A 12 43.39 -23.85 15.75
CA ALA A 12 42.63 -23.02 14.83
C ALA A 12 41.68 -22.15 15.66
N SER A 13 42.10 -20.91 15.92
CA SER A 13 41.22 -19.88 16.45
C SER A 13 40.24 -19.52 15.34
N ALA A 14 39.08 -20.19 15.31
CA ALA A 14 37.94 -19.65 14.60
C ALA A 14 37.66 -18.27 15.21
N ALA A 15 37.90 -17.22 14.44
CA ALA A 15 37.47 -15.88 14.82
C ALA A 15 35.94 -15.93 14.94
N ILE A 16 35.45 -16.07 16.16
CA ILE A 16 34.06 -15.78 16.48
C ILE A 16 33.95 -14.27 16.27
N SER A 17 33.53 -13.87 15.08
CA SER A 17 33.01 -12.52 14.86
C SER A 17 31.85 -12.38 15.83
N SER A 18 32.06 -11.72 16.96
CA SER A 18 30.98 -11.42 17.88
C SER A 18 30.08 -10.42 17.16
N ALA A 19 29.00 -10.91 16.56
CA ALA A 19 28.08 -10.06 15.82
C ALA A 19 27.68 -8.86 16.69
N THR A 20 27.93 -7.66 16.19
CA THR A 20 27.69 -6.39 16.91
C THR A 20 26.21 -6.04 16.97
N TYR A 21 25.45 -6.44 15.95
CA TYR A 21 24.01 -6.19 15.87
C TYR A 21 23.28 -7.39 15.29
N THR A 22 22.00 -7.52 15.64
CA THR A 22 21.10 -8.56 15.14
C THR A 22 19.98 -7.92 14.33
N ILE A 23 19.85 -8.35 13.07
CA ILE A 23 18.71 -7.99 12.22
C ILE A 23 17.64 -9.08 12.24
N CYS A 24 16.37 -8.70 12.39
CA CYS A 24 15.24 -9.61 12.16
C CYS A 24 14.77 -9.53 10.69
N VAL A 25 14.74 -10.68 10.01
CA VAL A 25 14.43 -10.82 8.58
C VAL A 25 13.19 -11.71 8.41
N LEU A 26 12.35 -11.38 7.42
CA LEU A 26 11.12 -12.13 7.13
C LEU A 26 11.40 -13.33 6.21
N PRO A 27 10.62 -14.43 6.31
CA PRO A 27 10.86 -15.66 5.54
C PRO A 27 10.78 -15.44 4.03
N LYS A 28 9.88 -14.53 3.62
CA LYS A 28 9.78 -13.98 2.26
C LYS A 28 9.76 -12.47 2.35
N THR A 29 10.68 -11.83 1.63
CA THR A 29 10.61 -10.38 1.43
C THR A 29 9.86 -10.08 0.13
N THR A 30 9.37 -8.85 -0.02
CA THR A 30 8.80 -8.35 -1.29
C THR A 30 9.79 -8.38 -2.46
N SER A 31 11.09 -8.61 -2.18
CA SER A 31 12.20 -8.51 -3.13
C SER A 31 12.57 -9.83 -3.85
N TYR A 32 11.69 -10.84 -3.88
CA TYR A 32 11.97 -12.19 -4.43
C TYR A 32 13.08 -13.01 -3.73
N TYR A 33 13.88 -12.41 -2.85
CA TYR A 33 14.88 -13.12 -2.06
C TYR A 33 14.26 -13.74 -0.80
N SER A 34 14.57 -15.02 -0.55
CA SER A 34 14.24 -15.71 0.71
C SER A 34 15.09 -15.17 1.86
N ALA A 35 14.61 -15.37 3.08
CA ALA A 35 15.40 -15.06 4.29
C ALA A 35 16.78 -15.70 4.24
N ASP A 36 16.88 -16.95 3.78
CA ASP A 36 18.15 -17.68 3.71
C ASP A 36 19.18 -16.94 2.85
N VAL A 37 18.79 -16.48 1.66
CA VAL A 37 19.69 -15.74 0.76
C VAL A 37 20.13 -14.40 1.36
N ILE A 38 19.27 -13.76 2.16
CA ILE A 38 19.61 -12.52 2.86
C ILE A 38 20.57 -12.83 4.01
N CYS A 39 20.29 -13.84 4.82
CA CYS A 39 21.13 -14.25 5.94
C CYS A 39 22.53 -14.72 5.47
N ASP A 40 22.61 -15.52 4.41
CA ASP A 40 23.88 -15.98 3.81
C ASP A 40 24.78 -14.80 3.40
N LYS A 41 24.18 -13.71 2.89
CA LYS A 41 24.92 -12.48 2.55
C LYS A 41 25.37 -11.71 3.78
N LEU A 42 24.63 -11.79 4.88
CA LEU A 42 24.95 -11.12 6.13
C LEU A 42 26.01 -11.85 6.95
N ASP A 43 26.19 -13.16 6.75
CA ASP A 43 27.23 -13.95 7.44
C ASP A 43 28.65 -13.45 7.18
N ALA A 44 28.88 -12.75 6.06
CA ALA A 44 30.15 -12.09 5.74
C ALA A 44 30.34 -10.73 6.47
N THR A 45 29.39 -10.32 7.30
CA THR A 45 29.35 -9.03 7.99
C THR A 45 29.25 -9.24 9.51
N PRO A 46 29.51 -8.22 10.37
CA PRO A 46 29.34 -8.37 11.81
C PRO A 46 27.87 -8.24 12.25
N ILE A 47 26.92 -8.66 11.40
CA ILE A 47 25.47 -8.61 11.64
C ILE A 47 24.95 -10.05 11.74
N ARG A 48 24.34 -10.38 12.87
CA ARG A 48 23.64 -11.65 13.06
C ARG A 48 22.28 -11.60 12.39
N CYS A 49 21.97 -12.58 11.55
CA CYS A 49 20.63 -12.74 11.00
C CYS A 49 19.75 -13.55 11.96
N LEU A 50 18.55 -13.07 12.23
CA LEU A 50 17.49 -13.80 12.91
C LEU A 50 16.25 -13.80 12.02
N ILE A 51 15.59 -14.95 11.88
CA ILE A 51 14.37 -15.06 11.06
C ILE A 51 13.15 -14.92 11.97
N GLY A 52 12.28 -13.94 11.67
CA GLY A 52 10.98 -13.76 12.29
C GLY A 52 9.87 -14.38 11.44
N ILE A 53 8.68 -14.58 12.03
CA ILE A 53 7.50 -15.09 11.32
C ILE A 53 6.92 -14.01 10.39
N ASP A 54 6.73 -12.81 10.94
CA ASP A 54 6.24 -11.61 10.27
C ASP A 54 6.85 -10.35 10.92
N ARG A 55 6.42 -9.16 10.47
CA ARG A 55 6.94 -7.90 11.01
C ARG A 55 6.54 -7.66 12.46
N LEU A 56 5.37 -8.13 12.88
CA LEU A 56 4.92 -8.01 14.28
C LEU A 56 5.74 -8.91 15.21
N ASP A 57 6.11 -10.10 14.74
CA ASP A 57 7.07 -10.97 15.43
C ASP A 57 8.44 -10.29 15.54
N CYS A 58 8.93 -9.67 14.46
CA CYS A 58 10.17 -8.89 14.54
C CYS A 58 10.09 -7.73 15.56
N LEU A 59 8.98 -6.99 15.64
CA LEU A 59 8.79 -5.96 16.68
C LEU A 59 8.89 -6.57 18.09
N LYS A 60 8.18 -7.69 18.34
CA LYS A 60 8.22 -8.40 19.63
C LYS A 60 9.63 -8.87 19.99
N LYS A 61 10.35 -9.44 19.02
CA LYS A 61 11.74 -9.88 19.20
C LYS A 61 12.68 -8.72 19.51
N ILE A 62 12.48 -7.55 18.90
CA ILE A 62 13.21 -6.32 19.26
C ILE A 62 12.88 -5.90 20.69
N ASN A 63 11.60 -5.94 21.09
CA ASN A 63 11.21 -5.63 22.46
C ASN A 63 11.89 -6.58 23.48
N GLN A 64 11.94 -7.87 23.15
CA GLN A 64 12.55 -8.93 23.97
C GLN A 64 14.09 -8.96 23.94
N ASN A 65 14.74 -8.07 23.19
CA ASN A 65 16.20 -8.04 22.95
C ASN A 65 16.74 -9.28 22.21
N GLU A 66 15.90 -10.01 21.47
CA GLU A 66 16.34 -11.09 20.59
C GLU A 66 16.91 -10.55 19.27
N ALA A 67 16.42 -9.39 18.83
CA ALA A 67 16.89 -8.64 17.67
C ALA A 67 17.10 -7.16 18.04
N ASP A 68 17.92 -6.44 17.27
CA ASP A 68 18.22 -5.02 17.50
C ASP A 68 17.42 -4.12 16.56
N PHE A 69 17.24 -4.53 15.30
CA PHE A 69 16.53 -3.77 14.28
C PHE A 69 15.90 -4.66 13.20
N ALA A 70 14.98 -4.09 12.43
CA ALA A 70 14.41 -4.72 11.24
C ALA A 70 13.89 -3.66 10.24
N VAL A 71 13.43 -4.13 9.09
CA VAL A 71 12.78 -3.29 8.08
C VAL A 71 11.27 -3.30 8.28
N PHE A 72 10.69 -2.11 8.43
CA PHE A 72 9.27 -1.89 8.72
C PHE A 72 8.61 -0.99 7.67
N GLU A 73 7.32 -1.22 7.45
CA GLU A 73 6.42 -0.36 6.70
C GLU A 73 5.70 0.60 7.66
N ALA A 74 4.95 1.57 7.11
CA ALA A 74 4.30 2.61 7.91
C ALA A 74 3.28 2.02 8.89
N GLU A 75 2.56 1.00 8.46
CA GLU A 75 1.53 0.30 9.20
C GLU A 75 2.11 -0.40 10.45
N ASP A 76 3.29 -1.02 10.33
CA ASP A 76 3.97 -1.67 11.46
C ASP A 76 4.37 -0.65 12.54
N LEU A 77 4.82 0.54 12.10
CA LEU A 77 5.24 1.62 13.01
C LEU A 77 4.07 2.31 13.69
N MET A 78 2.91 2.39 13.01
CA MET A 78 1.68 2.87 13.64
C MET A 78 1.26 1.91 14.76
N ILE A 79 1.28 0.61 14.48
CA ILE A 79 0.97 -0.42 15.47
C ILE A 79 1.95 -0.36 16.65
N SER A 80 3.25 -0.20 16.40
CA SER A 80 4.24 -0.11 17.49
C SER A 80 4.12 1.17 18.32
N ALA A 81 3.72 2.30 17.72
CA ALA A 81 3.52 3.55 18.44
C ALA A 81 2.35 3.49 19.43
N ASP A 82 1.30 2.74 19.10
CA ASP A 82 0.08 2.63 19.92
C ASP A 82 0.13 1.48 20.94
N ASP A 83 0.98 0.47 20.72
CA ASP A 83 1.12 -0.70 21.60
C ASP A 83 2.47 -0.74 22.33
N LYS A 84 2.45 -0.37 23.61
CA LYS A 84 3.60 -0.40 24.51
C LYS A 84 4.21 -1.80 24.70
N HIS A 85 3.50 -2.87 24.36
CA HIS A 85 3.99 -4.25 24.46
C HIS A 85 4.70 -4.73 23.18
N LEU A 86 4.55 -4.01 22.06
CA LEU A 86 5.14 -4.42 20.78
C LEU A 86 6.56 -3.90 20.57
N SER A 87 6.87 -2.63 20.84
CA SER A 87 8.25 -2.11 21.03
C SER A 87 8.30 -0.58 21.12
N ASP A 88 9.35 -0.04 21.75
CA ASP A 88 9.77 1.36 21.60
C ASP A 88 10.91 1.44 20.57
N VAL A 89 10.55 1.52 19.29
CA VAL A 89 11.49 1.63 18.17
C VAL A 89 11.69 3.07 17.72
N LEU A 90 12.88 3.38 17.23
CA LEU A 90 13.21 4.61 16.54
C LEU A 90 13.58 4.33 15.09
N ILE A 91 13.09 5.20 14.21
CA ILE A 91 13.47 5.19 12.79
C ILE A 91 14.93 5.66 12.69
N THR A 92 15.82 4.80 12.22
CA THR A 92 17.24 5.15 12.03
C THR A 92 17.52 5.55 10.59
N HIS A 93 16.91 4.86 9.62
CA HIS A 93 17.12 5.12 8.20
C HIS A 93 15.84 4.93 7.40
N ARG A 94 15.64 5.74 6.37
CA ARG A 94 14.58 5.57 5.37
C ARG A 94 15.15 4.93 4.11
N ILE A 95 14.47 3.91 3.60
CA ILE A 95 14.92 3.16 2.43
C ILE A 95 14.35 3.82 1.17
N HIS A 96 15.11 4.75 0.59
CA HIS A 96 14.73 5.42 -0.63
C HIS A 96 15.40 4.78 -1.86
N ALA A 97 14.65 4.61 -2.95
CA ALA A 97 15.23 4.21 -4.23
C ALA A 97 16.12 5.32 -4.83
N THR A 98 15.79 6.60 -4.58
CA THR A 98 16.58 7.77 -4.97
C THR A 98 16.43 8.87 -3.91
N VAL A 99 17.45 9.73 -3.76
CA VAL A 99 17.48 10.82 -2.77
C VAL A 99 16.31 11.80 -2.94
N GLU A 100 15.81 11.97 -4.17
CA GLU A 100 14.70 12.88 -4.49
C GLU A 100 13.31 12.30 -4.16
N LYS A 101 13.20 10.97 -4.04
CA LYS A 101 11.91 10.30 -3.89
C LYS A 101 11.46 10.30 -2.43
N LYS A 102 10.72 11.33 -2.01
CA LYS A 102 10.23 11.52 -0.63
C LYS A 102 9.28 10.42 -0.12
N TRP A 103 8.53 9.78 -1.01
CA TRP A 103 7.51 8.77 -0.69
C TRP A 103 7.52 7.64 -1.73
N GLU A 104 7.02 6.46 -1.37
CA GLU A 104 7.02 5.31 -2.28
C GLU A 104 6.10 5.54 -3.48
N TYR A 105 4.86 5.98 -3.23
CA TYR A 105 3.94 6.51 -4.23
C TYR A 105 2.94 7.49 -3.61
N GLY A 106 2.30 8.27 -4.47
CA GLY A 106 1.29 9.26 -4.12
C GLY A 106 0.00 8.93 -4.87
N VAL A 107 -1.13 9.11 -4.19
CA VAL A 107 -2.46 8.84 -4.71
C VAL A 107 -3.18 10.16 -5.00
N VAL A 108 -3.89 10.20 -6.12
CA VAL A 108 -4.53 11.39 -6.66
C VAL A 108 -5.93 11.06 -7.19
N ALA A 109 -6.79 12.08 -7.19
CA ALA A 109 -8.04 12.06 -7.94
C ALA A 109 -7.81 12.68 -9.31
N VAL A 110 -8.06 11.91 -10.37
CA VAL A 110 -7.96 12.36 -11.77
C VAL A 110 -9.37 12.62 -12.27
N ILE A 111 -9.65 13.82 -12.75
CA ILE A 111 -10.97 14.21 -13.23
C ILE A 111 -10.96 14.46 -14.73
N SER A 112 -12.08 14.17 -15.40
CA SER A 112 -12.31 14.62 -16.77
C SER A 112 -12.60 16.11 -16.79
N ASN A 113 -11.90 16.87 -17.62
CA ASN A 113 -12.16 18.30 -17.78
C ASN A 113 -13.56 18.58 -18.37
N LYS A 114 -14.14 17.61 -19.09
CA LYS A 114 -15.53 17.69 -19.60
C LYS A 114 -16.58 17.63 -18.50
N ALA A 115 -16.24 17.10 -17.32
CA ALA A 115 -17.18 16.99 -16.21
C ALA A 115 -17.43 18.33 -15.49
N ASN A 116 -16.61 19.36 -15.77
CA ASN A 116 -16.68 20.68 -15.14
C ASN A 116 -16.65 20.60 -13.60
N ILE A 117 -15.75 19.77 -13.06
CA ILE A 117 -15.53 19.63 -11.61
C ILE A 117 -14.48 20.68 -11.20
N SER A 118 -14.86 21.56 -10.27
CA SER A 118 -14.03 22.69 -9.83
C SER A 118 -13.89 22.81 -8.30
N GLN A 119 -14.61 21.97 -7.57
CA GLN A 119 -14.61 21.88 -6.10
C GLN A 119 -15.09 20.49 -5.67
N LEU A 120 -14.84 20.10 -4.42
CA LEU A 120 -15.17 18.76 -3.93
C LEU A 120 -16.68 18.45 -3.95
N SER A 121 -17.53 19.44 -3.71
CA SER A 121 -18.99 19.26 -3.73
C SER A 121 -19.53 18.92 -5.11
N ASP A 122 -18.79 19.24 -6.18
CA ASP A 122 -19.19 18.93 -7.56
C ASP A 122 -19.09 17.42 -7.86
N LEU A 123 -18.44 16.65 -6.98
CA LEU A 123 -18.36 15.18 -7.07
C LEU A 123 -19.70 14.49 -6.78
N LYS A 124 -20.63 15.17 -6.09
CA LYS A 124 -21.94 14.61 -5.80
C LYS A 124 -22.69 14.30 -7.10
N GLY A 125 -23.15 13.06 -7.25
CA GLY A 125 -23.84 12.56 -8.44
C GLY A 125 -22.93 12.31 -9.64
N ARG A 126 -21.61 12.46 -9.50
CA ARG A 126 -20.64 12.16 -10.58
C ARG A 126 -20.32 10.68 -10.64
N ARG A 127 -19.74 10.30 -11.77
CA ARG A 127 -19.40 8.91 -12.08
C ARG A 127 -18.00 8.57 -11.61
N LEU A 128 -17.87 7.63 -10.68
CA LEU A 128 -16.59 7.23 -10.08
C LEU A 128 -16.02 5.97 -10.74
N CYS A 129 -14.76 6.05 -11.19
CA CYS A 129 -13.93 4.92 -11.54
C CYS A 129 -13.03 4.57 -10.35
N HIS A 130 -13.41 3.53 -9.61
CA HIS A 130 -12.73 3.11 -8.39
C HIS A 130 -11.87 1.87 -8.67
N PRO A 131 -10.59 1.82 -8.24
CA PRO A 131 -9.68 0.69 -8.52
C PRO A 131 -10.13 -0.63 -7.88
N GLY A 132 -11.03 -0.54 -6.91
CA GLY A 132 -11.60 -1.67 -6.20
C GLY A 132 -10.75 -2.08 -5.01
N ASN A 133 -11.25 -3.03 -4.23
CA ASN A 133 -10.51 -3.63 -3.13
C ASN A 133 -10.30 -5.12 -3.45
N ASN A 134 -9.20 -5.67 -2.95
CA ASN A 134 -8.97 -7.12 -2.95
C ASN A 134 -8.31 -7.52 -1.63
N PRO A 135 -9.12 -7.86 -0.61
CA PRO A 135 -8.60 -8.23 0.70
C PRO A 135 -7.81 -9.55 0.69
N PHE A 136 -7.85 -10.31 -0.41
CA PHE A 136 -7.26 -11.65 -0.50
C PHE A 136 -5.95 -11.72 -1.28
N SER A 137 -5.49 -10.60 -1.86
CA SER A 137 -4.24 -10.58 -2.62
C SER A 137 -3.16 -9.80 -1.91
N ALA A 138 -2.17 -10.54 -1.38
CA ALA A 138 -0.94 -9.97 -0.84
C ALA A 138 -0.10 -9.20 -1.88
N ASN A 139 -0.37 -9.42 -3.18
CA ASN A 139 0.33 -8.76 -4.30
C ASN A 139 -0.45 -7.59 -4.90
N TYR A 140 -1.61 -7.25 -4.34
CA TYR A 140 -2.38 -6.09 -4.78
C TYR A 140 -1.88 -4.85 -4.01
N ASP A 141 -0.94 -4.14 -4.62
CA ASP A 141 -0.35 -2.91 -4.10
C ASP A 141 -1.30 -1.71 -4.27
N TRP A 142 -2.50 -1.87 -3.71
CA TRP A 142 -3.51 -0.87 -3.51
C TRP A 142 -4.28 -1.25 -2.24
N SER A 143 -3.96 -0.59 -1.13
CA SER A 143 -4.51 -0.94 0.17
C SER A 143 -5.93 -0.38 0.34
N GLU A 144 -6.73 -1.06 1.17
CA GLU A 144 -8.03 -0.56 1.60
C GLU A 144 -7.93 0.83 2.24
N VAL A 145 -6.84 1.12 2.94
CA VAL A 145 -6.58 2.44 3.55
C VAL A 145 -6.61 3.56 2.51
N PHE A 146 -6.03 3.35 1.32
CA PHE A 146 -6.07 4.38 0.27
C PHE A 146 -7.45 4.53 -0.35
N SER A 147 -8.22 3.44 -0.49
CA SER A 147 -9.63 3.53 -0.89
C SER A 147 -10.42 4.34 0.13
N LEU A 148 -10.38 3.94 1.40
CA LEU A 148 -11.14 4.57 2.48
C LEU A 148 -10.76 6.04 2.69
N PHE A 149 -9.50 6.43 2.48
CA PHE A 149 -9.08 7.82 2.64
C PHE A 149 -9.88 8.76 1.73
N PHE A 150 -10.00 8.41 0.45
CA PHE A 150 -10.77 9.22 -0.50
C PHE A 150 -12.26 9.16 -0.21
N GLU A 151 -12.80 7.94 -0.02
CA GLU A 151 -14.21 7.70 0.27
C GLU A 151 -14.67 8.51 1.50
N ASN A 152 -13.92 8.46 2.60
CA ASN A 152 -14.25 9.17 3.84
C ASN A 152 -14.11 10.68 3.73
N ARG A 153 -13.29 11.16 2.79
CA ARG A 153 -13.06 12.59 2.59
C ARG A 153 -14.11 13.23 1.69
N VAL A 154 -14.69 12.48 0.75
CA VAL A 154 -15.64 13.01 -0.24
C VAL A 154 -17.10 12.60 0.04
N ALA A 155 -17.34 11.39 0.52
CA ALA A 155 -18.68 10.89 0.78
C ALA A 155 -19.04 11.03 2.28
N PRO A 156 -20.21 11.61 2.61
CA PRO A 156 -20.69 11.69 3.99
C PRO A 156 -20.80 10.30 4.63
N GLN A 157 -20.18 10.14 5.80
CA GLN A 157 -20.20 8.87 6.52
C GLN A 157 -21.58 8.59 7.09
N LEU A 158 -22.00 7.32 6.98
CA LEU A 158 -23.25 6.82 7.52
C LEU A 158 -22.99 5.95 8.75
N CYS A 159 -23.92 6.01 9.70
CA CYS A 159 -23.88 5.24 10.94
C CYS A 159 -25.23 4.57 11.19
N ASP A 160 -25.74 3.86 10.19
CA ASP A 160 -26.92 3.02 10.36
C ASP A 160 -26.53 1.75 11.14
N LYS A 161 -27.19 1.55 12.28
CA LYS A 161 -26.88 0.44 13.19
C LYS A 161 -27.50 -0.89 12.73
N GLU A 162 -28.42 -0.85 11.77
CA GLU A 162 -29.11 -2.04 11.25
C GLU A 162 -28.31 -2.77 10.16
N VAL A 163 -27.21 -2.17 9.67
CA VAL A 163 -26.34 -2.73 8.63
C VAL A 163 -24.88 -2.75 9.07
N SER A 164 -24.04 -3.53 8.40
CA SER A 164 -22.62 -3.62 8.75
C SER A 164 -21.85 -2.33 8.45
N VAL A 165 -20.63 -2.22 8.97
CA VAL A 165 -19.74 -1.08 8.68
C VAL A 165 -19.38 -1.04 7.19
N GLU A 166 -19.13 -2.21 6.59
CA GLU A 166 -18.82 -2.38 5.18
C GLU A 166 -20.00 -1.94 4.31
N GLU A 167 -21.21 -2.33 4.69
CA GLU A 167 -22.42 -1.91 3.98
C GLU A 167 -22.66 -0.40 4.11
N ASN A 168 -22.48 0.18 5.31
CA ASN A 168 -22.57 1.64 5.50
C ASN A 168 -21.62 2.41 4.56
N ARG A 169 -20.39 1.91 4.37
CA ARG A 169 -19.40 2.51 3.47
C ARG A 169 -19.83 2.44 2.00
N ILE A 170 -20.30 1.27 1.55
CA ILE A 170 -20.78 1.09 0.18
C ILE A 170 -22.03 1.94 -0.07
N LYS A 171 -22.96 1.97 0.90
CA LYS A 171 -24.16 2.81 0.87
C LYS A 171 -23.82 4.30 0.79
N ALA A 172 -22.86 4.77 1.59
CA ALA A 172 -22.43 6.17 1.56
C ALA A 172 -21.91 6.58 0.17
N LEU A 173 -21.15 5.70 -0.49
CA LEU A 173 -20.70 5.94 -1.87
C LEU A 173 -21.85 5.90 -2.87
N ALA A 174 -22.74 4.91 -2.73
CA ALA A 174 -23.90 4.76 -3.61
C ALA A 174 -24.89 5.93 -3.51
N ASP A 175 -25.03 6.53 -2.33
CA ASP A 175 -25.87 7.70 -2.08
C ASP A 175 -25.18 9.01 -2.55
N TYR A 176 -23.85 9.06 -2.57
CA TYR A 176 -23.08 10.26 -2.91
C TYR A 176 -22.75 10.37 -4.41
N PHE A 177 -22.30 9.28 -5.03
CA PHE A 177 -21.93 9.22 -6.46
C PHE A 177 -23.10 8.71 -7.31
N GLY A 178 -23.03 8.98 -8.62
CA GLY A 178 -23.94 8.38 -9.60
C GLY A 178 -23.49 6.98 -10.01
N GLU A 179 -23.92 6.54 -11.20
CA GLU A 179 -23.42 5.31 -11.82
C GLU A 179 -21.88 5.30 -11.84
N SER A 180 -21.29 4.25 -11.30
CA SER A 180 -19.86 4.13 -11.01
C SER A 180 -19.37 2.72 -11.30
N CYS A 181 -18.05 2.51 -11.30
CA CYS A 181 -17.46 1.18 -11.26
C CYS A 181 -16.55 1.05 -10.03
N LYS A 182 -17.02 0.29 -9.04
CA LYS A 182 -16.29 -0.21 -7.88
C LYS A 182 -16.32 -1.73 -7.91
N ALA A 183 -15.69 -2.31 -8.92
CA ALA A 183 -15.56 -3.76 -9.05
C ALA A 183 -14.70 -4.36 -7.92
N GLY A 184 -14.76 -5.69 -7.78
CA GLY A 184 -13.93 -6.44 -6.85
C GLY A 184 -14.75 -7.16 -5.80
N VAL A 185 -14.21 -7.31 -4.59
CA VAL A 185 -14.90 -7.96 -3.47
C VAL A 185 -15.29 -6.92 -2.43
N TRP A 186 -16.56 -6.90 -2.08
CA TRP A 186 -17.18 -6.02 -1.10
C TRP A 186 -17.40 -6.73 0.25
N ALA A 187 -17.67 -8.03 0.22
CA ALA A 187 -17.76 -8.88 1.41
C ALA A 187 -17.02 -10.20 1.20
N ALA A 188 -16.45 -10.74 2.28
CA ALA A 188 -15.70 -11.99 2.20
C ALA A 188 -16.59 -13.20 1.87
N ASP A 189 -17.84 -13.16 2.31
CA ASP A 189 -18.86 -14.15 1.96
C ASP A 189 -19.43 -13.85 0.55
N PRO A 190 -19.36 -14.79 -0.41
CA PRO A 190 -19.82 -14.57 -1.78
C PRO A 190 -21.31 -14.28 -1.93
N GLU A 191 -22.15 -14.82 -1.04
CA GLU A 191 -23.59 -14.59 -1.08
C GLU A 191 -23.91 -13.17 -0.62
N ILE A 192 -23.32 -12.75 0.49
CA ILE A 192 -23.44 -11.36 1.00
C ILE A 192 -22.88 -10.38 -0.04
N ASP A 193 -21.73 -10.67 -0.65
CA ASP A 193 -21.12 -9.85 -1.70
C ASP A 193 -22.09 -9.65 -2.89
N GLY A 194 -22.72 -10.74 -3.35
CA GLY A 194 -23.72 -10.69 -4.41
C GLY A 194 -24.97 -9.90 -4.02
N GLN A 195 -25.45 -10.06 -2.78
CA GLN A 195 -26.59 -9.31 -2.25
C GLN A 195 -26.29 -7.81 -2.19
N LEU A 196 -25.11 -7.41 -1.70
CA LEU A 196 -24.69 -6.01 -1.65
C LEU A 196 -24.60 -5.41 -3.06
N LYS A 197 -23.99 -6.11 -4.02
CA LYS A 197 -23.91 -5.67 -5.43
C LYS A 197 -25.29 -5.52 -6.06
N ASN A 198 -26.22 -6.42 -5.76
CA ASN A 198 -27.59 -6.31 -6.24
C ASN A 198 -28.38 -5.18 -5.54
N LYS A 199 -28.05 -4.83 -4.30
CA LYS A 199 -28.67 -3.73 -3.56
C LYS A 199 -28.14 -2.37 -4.02
N TYR A 200 -26.83 -2.25 -4.25
CA TYR A 200 -26.14 -1.01 -4.61
C TYR A 200 -25.62 -1.04 -6.06
N LYS A 201 -26.53 -1.32 -7.01
CA LYS A 201 -26.20 -1.52 -8.44
C LYS A 201 -25.48 -0.35 -9.08
N SER A 202 -25.76 0.88 -8.63
CA SER A 202 -25.13 2.09 -9.15
C SER A 202 -23.61 2.03 -9.02
N MET A 203 -23.07 1.31 -8.03
CA MET A 203 -21.60 1.16 -7.88
C MET A 203 -20.97 0.17 -8.86
N CYS A 204 -21.77 -0.54 -9.65
CA CYS A 204 -21.31 -1.48 -10.68
C CYS A 204 -21.73 -1.07 -12.10
N GLY A 205 -22.57 -0.04 -12.27
CA GLY A 205 -23.20 0.26 -13.55
C GLY A 205 -22.28 0.72 -14.66
N LEU A 206 -21.06 1.18 -14.34
CA LEU A 206 -20.04 1.51 -15.35
C LEU A 206 -19.00 0.41 -15.56
N CYS A 207 -19.09 -0.69 -14.81
CA CYS A 207 -18.16 -1.80 -15.00
C CYS A 207 -18.41 -2.49 -16.36
N ASP A 208 -17.43 -3.23 -16.87
CA ASP A 208 -17.52 -3.89 -18.16
C ASP A 208 -18.63 -4.95 -18.19
N VAL A 209 -18.79 -5.67 -17.07
CA VAL A 209 -19.90 -6.59 -16.84
C VAL A 209 -20.62 -6.21 -15.54
N PRO A 210 -21.57 -5.26 -15.57
CA PRO A 210 -22.22 -4.72 -14.37
C PRO A 210 -22.89 -5.77 -13.48
N SER A 211 -23.43 -6.85 -14.08
CA SER A 211 -24.05 -7.94 -13.34
C SER A 211 -23.06 -8.81 -12.55
N VAL A 212 -21.77 -8.76 -12.88
CA VAL A 212 -20.71 -9.56 -12.26
C VAL A 212 -19.83 -8.69 -11.36
N CYS A 213 -19.37 -7.53 -11.85
CA CYS A 213 -18.65 -6.52 -11.06
C CYS A 213 -17.50 -7.11 -10.22
N SER A 214 -16.71 -8.01 -10.84
CA SER A 214 -15.71 -8.83 -10.15
C SER A 214 -14.29 -8.29 -10.35
N GLN A 215 -13.31 -8.94 -9.69
CA GLN A 215 -11.89 -8.63 -9.88
C GLN A 215 -11.37 -8.93 -11.30
N ARG A 216 -12.15 -9.60 -12.16
CA ARG A 216 -11.80 -9.86 -13.57
C ARG A 216 -12.36 -8.80 -14.53
N ASP A 217 -13.07 -7.81 -14.01
CA ASP A 217 -13.64 -6.73 -14.82
C ASP A 217 -12.52 -5.89 -15.45
N LYS A 218 -12.73 -5.47 -16.71
CA LYS A 218 -11.78 -4.62 -17.44
C LYS A 218 -11.44 -3.33 -16.68
N TYR A 219 -12.40 -2.80 -15.93
CA TYR A 219 -12.26 -1.55 -15.18
C TYR A 219 -11.87 -1.76 -13.71
N TRP A 220 -11.55 -3.00 -13.31
CA TRP A 220 -11.00 -3.29 -12.00
C TRP A 220 -9.48 -3.09 -11.94
N GLY A 221 -8.97 -2.73 -10.76
CA GLY A 221 -7.55 -2.57 -10.49
C GLY A 221 -7.01 -1.16 -10.76
N ARG A 222 -5.74 -0.95 -10.41
CA ARG A 222 -5.05 0.35 -10.56
C ARG A 222 -5.16 0.93 -11.98
N GLN A 223 -4.98 0.06 -12.97
CA GLN A 223 -5.08 0.42 -14.39
C GLN A 223 -6.53 0.46 -14.87
N GLY A 224 -7.39 -0.45 -14.40
CA GLY A 224 -8.80 -0.49 -14.78
C GLY A 224 -9.56 0.80 -14.46
N ALA A 225 -9.29 1.42 -13.31
CA ALA A 225 -9.89 2.71 -12.97
C ALA A 225 -9.51 3.82 -13.98
N LEU A 226 -8.27 3.80 -14.47
CA LEU A 226 -7.80 4.74 -15.49
C LEU A 226 -8.41 4.42 -16.86
N TYR A 227 -8.59 3.15 -17.21
CA TYR A 227 -9.34 2.72 -18.41
C TYR A 227 -10.78 3.20 -18.38
N CYS A 228 -11.48 3.06 -17.26
CA CYS A 228 -12.85 3.55 -17.09
C CYS A 228 -12.97 5.06 -17.35
N LEU A 229 -12.00 5.85 -16.90
CA LEU A 229 -11.96 7.28 -17.17
C LEU A 229 -11.58 7.59 -18.62
N SER A 230 -10.57 6.91 -19.17
CA SER A 230 -10.11 7.14 -20.53
C SER A 230 -11.09 6.65 -21.59
N ASP A 231 -11.98 5.72 -21.26
CA ASP A 231 -13.07 5.24 -22.12
C ASP A 231 -14.33 6.13 -22.01
N CYS A 232 -14.21 7.29 -21.36
CA CYS A 232 -15.27 8.29 -21.19
C CYS A 232 -16.47 7.84 -20.34
N LEU A 233 -16.33 6.76 -19.57
CA LEU A 233 -17.41 6.22 -18.74
C LEU A 233 -17.53 6.97 -17.41
N GLY A 234 -16.41 7.27 -16.76
CA GLY A 234 -16.38 8.02 -15.50
C GLY A 234 -16.07 9.51 -15.66
N ASP A 235 -16.29 10.25 -14.58
CA ASP A 235 -15.92 11.65 -14.44
C ASP A 235 -14.70 11.84 -13.53
N VAL A 236 -14.48 10.92 -12.60
CA VAL A 236 -13.36 10.91 -11.66
C VAL A 236 -12.79 9.50 -11.51
N ALA A 237 -11.46 9.36 -11.52
CA ALA A 237 -10.76 8.14 -11.18
C ALA A 237 -9.85 8.34 -9.97
N TRP A 238 -9.83 7.34 -9.10
CA TRP A 238 -8.92 7.29 -7.96
C TRP A 238 -7.71 6.43 -8.30
N SER A 239 -6.50 7.00 -8.30
CA SER A 239 -5.33 6.32 -8.87
C SER A 239 -3.99 6.81 -8.32
N MET A 240 -2.93 6.05 -8.53
CA MET A 240 -1.57 6.49 -8.27
C MET A 240 -1.13 7.53 -9.30
N LEU A 241 -0.42 8.58 -8.86
CA LEU A 241 0.05 9.65 -9.74
C LEU A 241 0.93 9.14 -10.89
N LYS A 242 1.80 8.17 -10.60
CA LYS A 242 2.69 7.57 -11.61
C LYS A 242 1.89 6.86 -12.70
N ASP A 243 0.91 6.06 -12.29
CA ASP A 243 0.05 5.30 -13.20
C ASP A 243 -0.79 6.24 -14.05
N ALA A 244 -1.39 7.27 -13.45
CA ALA A 244 -2.15 8.28 -14.18
C ALA A 244 -1.30 9.01 -15.24
N ARG A 245 -0.09 9.46 -14.86
CA ARG A 245 0.83 10.12 -15.82
C ARG A 245 1.22 9.21 -16.97
N LEU A 246 1.56 7.96 -16.68
CA LEU A 246 1.94 6.98 -17.71
C LEU A 246 0.77 6.65 -18.64
N HIS A 247 -0.43 6.51 -18.08
CA HIS A 247 -1.64 6.18 -18.84
C HIS A 247 -2.02 7.29 -19.82
N PHE A 248 -2.02 8.54 -19.36
CA PHE A 248 -2.41 9.69 -20.17
C PHE A 248 -1.27 10.34 -20.96
N SER A 249 -0.02 9.88 -20.82
CA SER A 249 1.09 10.28 -21.70
C SER A 249 1.05 9.58 -23.07
N ASN A 250 0.45 8.39 -23.14
CA ASN A 250 0.41 7.58 -24.36
C ASN A 250 -0.82 7.91 -25.21
N VAL A 251 -0.58 8.57 -26.34
CA VAL A 251 -1.61 9.18 -27.18
C VAL A 251 -2.48 8.15 -27.91
N ASP A 252 -2.14 6.87 -27.99
CA ASP A 252 -2.91 5.89 -28.77
C ASP A 252 -3.91 5.04 -27.97
N VAL A 253 -3.93 5.16 -26.63
CA VAL A 253 -4.72 4.26 -25.76
C VAL A 253 -5.99 4.90 -25.21
N SER A 254 -6.01 6.23 -25.06
CA SER A 254 -7.08 6.93 -24.32
C SER A 254 -8.05 7.65 -25.26
N VAL A 255 -9.37 7.53 -25.07
CA VAL A 255 -10.36 8.30 -25.87
C VAL A 255 -10.61 9.67 -25.22
N CYS A 256 -10.85 9.68 -23.91
CA CYS A 256 -10.98 10.87 -23.08
C CYS A 256 -9.65 11.17 -22.38
N LYS A 257 -8.80 12.00 -23.01
CA LYS A 257 -7.46 12.36 -22.51
C LYS A 257 -7.39 13.67 -21.74
N ASP A 258 -8.38 14.52 -21.92
CA ASP A 258 -8.38 15.86 -21.33
C ASP A 258 -8.76 15.76 -19.85
N VAL A 259 -7.74 15.64 -19.01
CA VAL A 259 -7.86 15.36 -17.58
C VAL A 259 -7.02 16.31 -16.73
N SER A 260 -7.47 16.51 -15.51
CA SER A 260 -6.76 17.28 -14.48
C SER A 260 -6.70 16.50 -13.17
N LEU A 261 -5.84 16.95 -12.26
CA LEU A 261 -5.86 16.53 -10.86
C LEU A 261 -6.89 17.37 -10.12
N LEU A 262 -7.76 16.72 -9.36
CA LEU A 262 -8.57 17.36 -8.33
C LEU A 262 -7.80 17.31 -7.01
N CYS A 263 -7.65 18.46 -6.36
CA CYS A 263 -6.87 18.61 -5.15
C CYS A 263 -7.73 18.43 -3.87
N PRO A 264 -7.12 18.12 -2.72
CA PRO A 264 -7.85 17.96 -1.45
C PRO A 264 -8.54 19.23 -0.92
N ASP A 265 -8.15 20.40 -1.42
CA ASP A 265 -8.75 21.70 -1.15
C ASP A 265 -9.88 22.05 -2.14
N GLY A 266 -10.13 21.19 -3.13
CA GLY A 266 -11.10 21.38 -4.19
C GLY A 266 -10.56 22.04 -5.46
N SER A 267 -9.38 22.66 -5.41
CA SER A 267 -8.75 23.25 -6.61
C SER A 267 -8.38 22.19 -7.65
N THR A 268 -8.09 22.61 -8.88
CA THR A 268 -7.62 21.72 -9.94
C THR A 268 -6.21 22.09 -10.39
N ARG A 269 -5.44 21.08 -10.78
CA ARG A 269 -4.08 21.25 -11.32
C ARG A 269 -3.89 20.39 -12.58
N PRO A 270 -3.06 20.81 -13.55
CA PRO A 270 -2.71 19.94 -14.67
C PRO A 270 -2.06 18.62 -14.21
N LEU A 271 -2.37 17.51 -14.87
CA LEU A 271 -1.79 16.18 -14.55
C LEU A 271 -0.25 16.17 -14.53
N ASN A 272 0.36 16.92 -15.46
CA ASN A 272 1.81 17.03 -15.61
C ASN A 272 2.40 18.24 -14.87
N SER A 273 1.69 18.81 -13.89
CA SER A 273 2.23 19.87 -13.03
C SER A 273 3.51 19.41 -12.32
N SER A 274 4.50 20.30 -12.22
CA SER A 274 5.72 20.09 -11.43
C SER A 274 5.42 20.00 -9.93
N ASP A 275 4.32 20.60 -9.49
CA ASP A 275 3.77 20.51 -8.14
C ASP A 275 2.38 19.86 -8.18
N PRO A 276 2.29 18.51 -8.21
CA PRO A 276 1.02 17.80 -8.21
C PRO A 276 0.39 17.80 -6.81
N CYS A 277 -0.92 18.00 -6.72
CA CYS A 277 -1.64 17.95 -5.45
C CYS A 277 -2.01 16.50 -5.09
N VAL A 278 -1.12 15.85 -4.34
CA VAL A 278 -1.30 14.48 -3.86
C VAL A 278 -2.23 14.48 -2.63
N TRP A 279 -3.17 13.55 -2.59
CA TRP A 279 -4.12 13.41 -1.48
C TRP A 279 -3.53 12.65 -0.30
N VAL A 280 -2.86 11.55 -0.60
CA VAL A 280 -2.23 10.68 0.39
C VAL A 280 -0.99 10.04 -0.21
N THR A 281 0.05 9.88 0.59
CA THR A 281 1.33 9.30 0.18
C THR A 281 1.62 8.06 0.98
N ARG A 282 2.10 7.00 0.33
CA ARG A 282 2.70 5.86 1.03
C ARG A 282 4.13 6.22 1.44
N PRO A 283 4.45 6.24 2.75
CA PRO A 283 5.83 6.42 3.20
C PRO A 283 6.72 5.30 2.67
N VAL A 284 8.02 5.58 2.51
CA VAL A 284 8.97 4.53 2.18
C VAL A 284 9.17 3.58 3.38
N PRO A 285 9.51 2.31 3.14
CA PRO A 285 9.97 1.42 4.20
C PRO A 285 11.18 2.02 4.93
N VAL A 286 11.32 1.68 6.21
CA VAL A 286 12.39 2.20 7.06
C VAL A 286 13.10 1.09 7.79
N ILE A 287 14.34 1.36 8.19
CA ILE A 287 15.01 0.58 9.23
C ILE A 287 14.62 1.23 10.56
N ALA A 288 14.03 0.44 11.46
CA ALA A 288 13.77 0.86 12.83
C ALA A 288 14.49 -0.06 13.81
N ALA A 289 15.09 0.53 14.82
CA ALA A 289 15.86 -0.14 15.86
C ALA A 289 15.27 0.15 17.24
N LYS A 290 15.56 -0.70 18.23
CA LYS A 290 15.21 -0.40 19.62
C LYS A 290 15.74 0.97 20.01
N ARG A 291 14.96 1.81 20.71
CA ARG A 291 15.38 3.17 21.11
C ARG A 291 16.77 3.20 21.75
N ALA A 292 17.06 2.26 22.66
CA ALA A 292 18.34 2.17 23.37
C ALA A 292 19.54 1.81 22.46
N LYS A 293 19.30 1.31 21.25
CA LYS A 293 20.30 0.90 20.26
C LYS A 293 20.31 1.79 19.01
N ALA A 294 19.38 2.73 18.91
CA ALA A 294 19.20 3.57 17.73
C ALA A 294 20.17 4.76 17.65
N ALA A 295 20.90 5.03 18.74
CA ALA A 295 21.87 6.13 18.84
C ALA A 295 23.34 5.68 18.70
N ASP A 296 23.57 4.36 18.66
CA ASP A 296 24.88 3.73 18.44
C ASP A 296 25.17 3.59 16.94
#